data_AF-A0A971A6D1-F1
#
_entry.id   AF-A0A971A6D1-F1
#
_cell.length_a   1.000
_cell.length_b   1.000
_cell.length_c   1.000
_cell.angle_alpha   90.00
_cell.angle_beta   90.00
_cell.angle_gamma   90.00
#
_symmetry.space_group_name_H-M   'P 1'
#
loop_
_entity.id
_entity.type
_entity.pdbx_description
1 polymer ?
#
loop_
_entity_poly.entity_id
_entity_poly.type
_entity_poly.pdbx_seq_one_letter_code
_entity_poly.pdbx_strand_id
1 'polypeptide(L)' 'MNFDKPHILPLINLLNRLIRDWENEVVEFKQAGNDYSTDKIGQYFSALSNEANLRGLEKGWLIFGVNNKTRTVVGSD' A
#
# COMPACT_ATOMS: atom_id res chain seq x y z
N MET A 1 13.87 9.82 -11.07
CA MET A 1 13.28 8.66 -11.78
C MET A 1 12.35 9.19 -12.85
N ASN A 2 12.45 8.67 -14.09
CA ASN A 2 11.66 9.14 -15.23
C ASN A 2 10.34 8.35 -15.27
N PHE A 3 9.21 9.01 -14.99
CA PHE A 3 7.89 8.38 -14.86
C PHE A 3 7.13 8.24 -16.19
N ASP A 4 7.72 8.70 -17.29
CA ASP A 4 7.12 8.69 -18.65
C ASP A 4 7.15 7.31 -19.34
N LYS A 5 7.47 6.24 -18.60
CA LYS A 5 7.43 4.88 -19.16
C LYS A 5 5.98 4.37 -19.18
N PRO A 6 5.45 3.92 -20.34
CA PRO A 6 4.03 3.56 -20.49
C PRO A 6 3.57 2.40 -19.59
N HIS A 7 4.49 1.55 -19.12
CA HIS A 7 4.20 0.46 -18.18
C HIS A 7 4.11 0.88 -16.71
N ILE A 8 4.58 2.08 -16.34
CA ILE A 8 4.56 2.56 -14.95
C ILE A 8 3.27 3.36 -14.66
N LEU A 9 2.69 3.98 -15.68
CA LEU A 9 1.48 4.79 -15.56
C LEU A 9 0.29 4.07 -14.90
N PRO A 10 0.01 2.78 -15.19
CA PRO A 10 -1.07 2.05 -14.51
C PRO A 10 -0.83 1.93 -12.99
N LEU A 11 0.42 1.69 -12.58
CA LEU A 11 0.78 1.55 -11.17
C LEU A 11 0.70 2.88 -10.42
N ILE A 12 1.12 3.98 -11.06
CA ILE A 12 0.98 5.34 -10.49
C ILE A 12 -0.50 5.68 -10.30
N ASN A 13 -1.34 5.40 -11.31
CA ASN A 13 -2.78 5.65 -11.22
C ASN A 13 -3.44 4.82 -10.11
N LEU A 14 -3.01 3.56 -9.95
CA LEU A 14 -3.45 2.71 -8.85
C LEU A 14 -3.03 3.29 -7.50
N LEU A 15 -1.76 3.67 -7.32
CA LEU A 15 -1.27 4.25 -6.07
C LEU A 15 -2.04 5.54 -5.71
N ASN A 16 -2.24 6.44 -6.69
CA ASN A 16 -2.98 7.67 -6.49
C ASN A 16 -4.43 7.41 -6.08
N ARG A 17 -5.07 6.38 -6.66
CA ARG A 17 -6.41 5.96 -6.26
C ARG A 17 -6.43 5.44 -4.82
N LEU A 18 -5.50 4.56 -4.46
CA LEU A 18 -5.42 4.00 -3.10
C LEU A 18 -5.16 5.09 -2.05
N ILE A 19 -4.31 6.09 -2.35
CA ILE A 19 -4.05 7.24 -1.46
C ILE A 19 -5.29 8.12 -1.30
N ARG A 20 -6.04 8.33 -2.39
CA ARG A 20 -7.27 9.14 -2.40
C ARG A 20 -8.41 8.47 -1.63
N ASP A 21 -8.61 7.17 -1.87
CA ASP A 21 -9.83 6.48 -1.43
C ASP A 21 -9.85 6.21 0.08
N TRP A 22 -8.69 6.19 0.76
CA TRP A 22 -8.42 6.24 2.21
C TRP A 22 -9.27 5.38 3.17
N GLU A 23 -10.59 5.39 3.07
CA GLU A 23 -11.59 4.69 3.88
C GLU A 23 -11.81 3.23 3.45
N ASN A 24 -10.74 2.48 3.19
CA ASN A 24 -10.87 1.05 2.92
C ASN A 24 -9.92 0.25 3.82
N GLU A 25 -10.52 -0.58 4.68
CA GLU A 25 -9.82 -1.46 5.64
C GLU A 25 -8.93 -2.53 4.98
N VAL A 26 -8.88 -2.55 3.64
CA VAL A 26 -8.06 -3.45 2.81
C VAL A 26 -6.81 -2.77 2.25
N VAL A 27 -6.46 -1.57 2.72
CA VAL A 27 -5.25 -0.85 2.32
C VAL A 27 -4.50 -0.39 3.57
N GLU A 28 -3.22 -0.73 3.66
CA GLU A 28 -2.33 -0.33 4.75
C GLU A 28 -1.10 0.40 4.19
N PHE A 29 -0.84 1.62 4.71
CA PHE A 29 0.34 2.40 4.34
C PHE A 29 1.42 2.33 5.42
N LYS A 30 2.66 2.12 4.99
CA LYS A 30 3.85 2.12 5.84
C LYS A 30 4.87 3.11 5.34
N GLN A 31 5.37 3.96 6.23
CA GLN A 31 6.59 4.70 5.97
C GLN A 31 7.74 3.71 5.90
N ALA A 32 8.61 3.85 4.90
CA ALA A 32 9.79 3.01 4.78
C ALA A 32 10.74 3.24 5.96
N GLY A 33 11.29 2.14 6.48
CA GLY A 33 12.22 2.11 7.60
C GLY A 33 12.67 0.67 7.84
N ASN A 34 13.88 0.48 8.36
CA ASN A 34 14.52 -0.84 8.50
C ASN A 34 13.93 -1.73 9.62
N ASP A 35 12.85 -1.30 10.27
CA ASP A 35 12.34 -1.90 11.52
C ASP A 35 11.09 -2.78 11.35
N TYR A 36 10.75 -3.17 10.12
CA TYR A 36 9.67 -4.12 9.89
C TYR A 36 10.21 -5.54 9.91
N SER A 37 10.04 -6.24 11.04
CA SER A 37 10.28 -7.68 11.09
C SER A 37 9.32 -8.41 10.13
N THR A 38 9.79 -9.52 9.55
CA THR A 38 8.99 -10.41 8.71
C THR A 38 7.67 -10.80 9.40
N ASP A 39 7.69 -11.01 10.72
CA ASP A 39 6.51 -11.34 11.51
C ASP A 39 5.44 -10.23 11.46
N LYS A 40 5.84 -8.96 11.54
CA LYS A 40 4.90 -7.83 11.43
C LYS A 40 4.29 -7.76 10.03
N ILE A 41 5.10 -8.00 8.99
CA ILE A 41 4.59 -8.07 7.61
C ILE A 41 3.57 -9.19 7.46
N GLY A 42 3.85 -10.37 8.04
CA GLY A 42 2.93 -11.51 8.04
C GLY A 42 1.58 -11.21 8.71
N GLN A 43 1.59 -10.45 9.82
CA GLN A 43 0.36 -10.01 10.50
C GLN A 43 -0.47 -9.09 9.60
N TYR A 44 0.14 -8.08 8.98
CA TYR A 44 -0.57 -7.19 8.04
C TYR A 44 -1.11 -7.96 6.83
N PHE A 45 -0.31 -8.86 6.27
CA PHE A 45 -0.73 -9.69 5.15
C PHE A 45 -1.95 -10.54 5.48
N SER A 46 -1.96 -11.20 6.64
CA SER A 46 -3.09 -12.03 7.07
C SER A 46 -4.35 -11.19 7.32
N ALA A 47 -4.23 -10.05 8.02
CA ALA A 47 -5.36 -9.17 8.29
C ALA A 47 -5.99 -8.63 6.99
N LEU A 48 -5.16 -8.11 6.07
CA LEU A 48 -5.62 -7.57 4.79
C LEU A 48 -6.28 -8.64 3.90
N SER A 49 -5.74 -9.86 3.90
CA SER A 49 -6.31 -10.96 3.11
C SER A 49 -7.66 -11.39 3.66
N ASN A 50 -7.80 -11.49 4.98
CA ASN A 50 -9.06 -11.81 5.62
C ASN A 50 -10.13 -10.73 5.34
N GLU A 51 -9.75 -9.46 5.46
CA GLU A 51 -10.67 -8.34 5.22
C GLU A 51 -11.09 -8.23 3.75
N ALA A 52 -10.15 -8.42 2.82
CA ALA A 52 -10.46 -8.47 1.39
C ALA A 52 -11.44 -9.60 1.07
N ASN A 53 -11.22 -10.79 1.64
CA ASN A 53 -12.11 -11.92 1.45
C ASN A 53 -13.51 -11.67 2.04
N LEU A 54 -13.60 -11.10 3.25
CA LEU A 54 -14.89 -10.74 3.87
C LEU A 54 -15.69 -9.72 3.06
N ARG A 55 -15.00 -8.81 2.36
CA ARG A 55 -15.62 -7.79 1.51
C ARG A 55 -15.84 -8.25 0.05
N GLY A 56 -15.46 -9.49 -0.29
CA GLY A 56 -15.54 -10.01 -1.66
C GLY A 56 -14.60 -9.27 -2.64
N LEU A 57 -13.52 -8.68 -2.13
CA LEU A 57 -12.50 -8.00 -2.92
C LEU A 57 -11.41 -9.00 -3.32
N GLU A 58 -10.96 -8.92 -4.57
CA GLU A 58 -9.92 -9.81 -5.10
C GLU A 58 -8.55 -9.57 -4.42
N LYS A 59 -8.33 -8.37 -3.86
CA LYS A 59 -7.00 -7.89 -3.46
C LYS A 59 -7.08 -6.97 -2.23
N GLY A 60 -6.08 -7.09 -1.35
CA GLY A 60 -5.71 -6.08 -0.35
C GLY A 60 -4.31 -5.54 -0.64
N TRP A 61 -4.00 -4.34 -0.14
CA TRP A 61 -2.77 -3.62 -0.48
C TRP A 61 -1.97 -3.26 0.77
N LEU A 62 -0.70 -3.67 0.82
CA LEU A 62 0.29 -3.18 1.78
C LEU A 62 1.32 -2.36 1.02
N ILE A 63 1.39 -1.05 1.28
CA ILE A 63 2.18 -0.11 0.48
C ILE A 63 3.26 0.53 1.36
N PHE A 64 4.52 0.34 0.97
CA PHE A 64 5.68 0.93 1.64
C PHE A 64 6.10 2.25 0.98
N GLY A 65 6.73 3.12 1.76
CA GLY A 65 7.23 4.42 1.31
C GLY A 65 6.17 5.52 1.22
N VAL A 66 5.04 5.34 1.92
CA VAL A 66 3.99 6.37 2.09
C VAL A 66 3.84 6.63 3.58
N ASN A 67 3.94 7.90 3.98
CA ASN A 67 3.72 8.25 5.38
C ASN A 67 2.24 8.03 5.72
N ASN A 68 1.96 7.19 6.73
CA ASN A 68 0.59 6.84 7.08
C ASN A 68 -0.25 8.04 7.54
N LYS A 69 0.36 9.04 8.20
CA LYS A 69 -0.36 10.22 8.73
C LYS A 69 -0.60 11.29 7.68
N THR A 70 0.43 11.59 6.88
CA THR A 70 0.40 12.70 5.91
C THR A 70 0.05 12.26 4.49
N ARG A 71 0.10 10.94 4.21
CA ARG A 71 -0.14 10.33 2.89
C ARG A 71 0.79 10.82 1.79
N THR A 72 1.90 11.43 2.19
CA THR A 72 2.94 11.88 1.28
C THR A 72 3.79 10.68 0.91
N VAL A 73 4.05 10.50 -0.38
CA VAL A 73 5.07 9.56 -0.85
C VAL A 73 6.41 10.07 -0.33
N VAL A 74 7.05 9.28 0.52
CA VAL A 74 8.36 9.57 1.13
C VAL A 74 9.47 8.71 0.52
N GLY A 75 9.11 7.73 -0.30
CA GLY A 75 10.05 6.77 -0.89
C GLY A 75 10.44 5.66 0.08
N SER A 76 11.23 4.73 -0.43
CA SER A 76 11.87 3.66 0.35
C SER A 76 13.32 3.54 -0.10
N ASP A 77 14.24 3.48 0.85
CA ASP A 77 15.65 3.18 0.58
C ASP A 77 15.85 1.68 0.27
#